data_AF-A0A3C1Q625-F1
#
_entry.id   AF-A0A3C1Q625-F1
#
_cell.length_a   1.000
_cell.length_b   1.000
_cell.length_c   1.000
_cell.angle_alpha   90.00
_cell.angle_beta   90.00
_cell.angle_gamma   90.00
#
_symmetry.space_group_name_H-M   'P 1'
#
loop_
_entity.id
_entity.type
_entity.pdbx_description
1 polymer ?
#
loop_
_entity_poly.entity_id
_entity_poly.type
_entity_poly.pdbx_seq_one_letter_code
_entity_poly.pdbx_strand_id
1 'polypeptide(L)' 'LVVMLSTIGGFSLFIEPFVMTGGGPAESTLSVVLYLYKNAFQFLRMSYAATIGFALALMIFLVTLIQRKLLDVEQPY' A
#
# COMPACT_ATOMS: atom_id res chain seq x y z
N LEU A 1 -16.02 7.08 6.97
CA LEU A 1 -15.52 7.25 5.58
C LEU A 1 -14.14 7.89 5.51
N VAL A 2 -13.90 9.03 6.17
CA VAL A 2 -12.60 9.73 6.15
C VAL A 2 -11.43 8.85 6.62
N VAL A 3 -11.59 8.14 7.75
CA VAL A 3 -10.55 7.26 8.30
C VAL A 3 -10.16 6.13 7.33
N MET A 4 -11.15 5.52 6.64
CA MET A 4 -10.90 4.49 5.62
C MET A 4 -10.03 5.02 4.48
N LEU A 5 -10.38 6.19 3.93
CA LEU A 5 -9.65 6.78 2.80
C LEU A 5 -8.22 7.16 3.20
N SER A 6 -8.02 7.70 4.41
CA SER A 6 -6.70 8.01 4.94
C SER A 6 -5.85 6.75 5.18
N THR A 7 -6.44 5.67 5.70
CA THR A 7 -5.75 4.39 5.88
C THR A 7 -5.33 3.78 4.54
N ILE A 8 -6.24 3.73 3.56
CA ILE A 8 -5.95 3.22 2.21
C ILE A 8 -4.86 4.07 1.53
N GLY A 9 -4.97 5.40 1.64
CA GLY A 9 -3.98 6.34 1.11
C GLY A 9 -2.60 6.14 1.72
N GLY A 10 -2.52 5.89 3.03
CA GLY A 10 -1.29 5.56 3.74
C GLY A 10 -0.63 4.26 3.27
N PHE A 11 -1.40 3.22 2.97
CA PHE A 11 -0.86 1.97 2.40
C PHE A 11 -0.46 2.09 0.93
N SER A 12 -1.07 3.01 0.19
CA SER A 12 -0.82 3.24 -1.25
C SER A 12 0.20 4.36 -1.52
N LEU A 13 1.02 4.70 -0.52
CA LEU A 13 2.00 5.77 -0.58
C LEU A 13 3.08 5.47 -1.62
N PHE A 14 3.02 6.12 -2.78
CA PHE A 14 4.03 5.98 -3.84
C PHE A 14 4.95 7.18 -3.93
N ILE A 15 4.36 8.38 -3.97
CA ILE A 15 5.04 9.62 -4.36
C ILE A 15 6.04 10.05 -3.30
N GLU A 16 5.67 10.01 -2.02
CA GLU A 16 6.48 10.50 -0.90
C GLU A 16 7.84 9.78 -0.78
N PRO A 17 7.89 8.43 -0.71
CA PRO A 17 9.18 7.73 -0.65
C PRO A 17 9.94 7.79 -1.98
N PHE A 18 9.24 7.86 -3.12
CA PHE A 18 9.87 7.97 -4.44
C PHE A 18 10.59 9.30 -4.63
N VAL A 19 9.93 10.43 -4.32
CA VAL A 19 10.46 11.77 -4.54
C VAL A 19 11.49 12.16 -3.47
N MET A 20 11.28 11.79 -2.20
CA MET A 20 12.16 12.25 -1.12
C MET A 20 13.43 11.43 -0.97
N THR A 21 13.38 10.12 -1.20
CA THR A 21 14.53 9.24 -0.89
C THR A 21 14.82 8.18 -1.95
N GLY A 22 13.92 7.97 -2.92
CA GLY A 22 14.03 6.86 -3.86
C GLY A 22 14.03 5.47 -3.20
N GLY A 23 13.65 5.37 -1.93
CA GLY A 23 13.74 4.15 -1.12
C GLY A 23 15.06 3.99 -0.33
N GLY A 24 15.85 5.04 -0.12
CA GLY A 24 17.10 5.00 0.67
C GLY A 24 17.00 5.68 2.06
N PRO A 25 17.99 5.46 2.97
CA PRO A 25 19.16 4.58 2.86
C PRO A 25 18.80 3.14 3.28
N ALA A 26 19.36 2.15 2.57
CA ALA A 26 19.15 0.72 2.82
C ALA A 26 17.68 0.24 2.77
N GLU A 27 16.89 0.68 1.79
CA GLU A 27 15.51 0.18 1.58
C GLU A 27 14.54 0.52 2.75
N SER A 28 14.98 1.34 3.72
CA SER A 28 14.24 1.64 4.96
C SER A 28 12.98 2.49 4.77
N THR A 29 12.86 3.20 3.65
CA THR A 29 11.70 4.03 3.30
C THR A 29 10.90 3.44 2.14
N LEU A 30 11.18 2.19 1.74
CA LEU A 30 10.43 1.57 0.66
C LEU A 30 9.00 1.27 1.06
N SER A 31 8.07 1.93 0.38
CA SER A 31 6.69 1.49 0.37
C SER A 31 6.51 0.27 -0.53
N VAL A 32 5.47 -0.50 -0.25
CA VAL A 32 5.11 -1.68 -1.06
C VAL A 32 4.85 -1.31 -2.52
N VAL A 33 4.28 -0.13 -2.77
CA VAL A 33 4.03 0.39 -4.12
C VAL A 33 5.33 0.76 -4.83
N LEU A 34 6.29 1.36 -4.12
CA LEU A 34 7.61 1.69 -4.69
C LEU A 34 8.42 0.42 -4.99
N TYR A 35 8.33 -0.60 -4.14
CA TYR A 35 8.93 -1.91 -4.37
C TYR A 35 8.33 -2.60 -5.61
N LEU A 36 7.01 -2.55 -5.79
CA LEU A 36 6.33 -3.04 -6.99
C LEU A 36 6.85 -2.32 -8.24
N TYR A 37 6.95 -0.99 -8.19
CA TYR A 37 7.45 -0.18 -9.30
C TYR A 37 8.88 -0.56 -9.71
N LYS A 38 9.80 -0.70 -8.74
CA LYS A 38 11.17 -1.18 -9.01
C LYS A 38 11.16 -2.56 -9.67
N ASN A 39 10.35 -3.49 -9.17
CA ASN A 39 10.27 -4.84 -9.75
C ASN A 39 9.65 -4.86 -11.16
N ALA A 40 8.66 -4.02 -11.44
CA ALA A 40 7.99 -3.95 -12.73
C ALA A 40 8.87 -3.31 -13.82
N PHE A 41 9.46 -2.15 -13.50
CA PHE A 41 10.12 -1.29 -14.50
C PHE A 41 11.65 -1.34 -14.45
N GLN A 42 12.24 -1.58 -13.27
CA GLN A 42 13.69 -1.59 -13.10
C GLN A 42 14.28 -2.99 -13.31
N PHE A 43 13.65 -4.01 -12.72
CA PHE A 43 14.07 -5.42 -12.87
C PHE A 43 13.36 -6.15 -14.02
N LEU A 44 12.39 -5.50 -14.68
CA LEU A 44 11.58 -6.08 -15.76
C LEU A 44 10.88 -7.40 -15.39
N ARG A 45 10.68 -7.66 -14.09
CA ARG A 45 9.99 -8.85 -13.58
C ARG A 45 8.50 -8.56 -13.44
N MET A 46 7.83 -8.32 -14.57
CA MET A 46 6.41 -7.94 -14.58
C MET A 46 5.50 -8.93 -13.85
N SER A 47 5.72 -10.24 -14.01
CA SER A 47 4.92 -11.27 -13.34
C SER A 47 5.08 -11.21 -11.82
N TYR A 48 6.29 -10.96 -11.33
CA TYR A 48 6.58 -10.84 -9.91
C TYR A 48 5.97 -9.55 -9.33
N ALA A 49 6.08 -8.44 -10.06
CA ALA A 49 5.42 -7.18 -9.70
C ALA A 49 3.90 -7.32 -9.68
N ALA A 50 3.31 -8.07 -10.62
CA ALA A 50 1.88 -8.36 -10.64
C ALA A 50 1.45 -9.15 -9.41
N THR A 51 2.23 -10.15 -8.97
CA THR A 51 1.96 -10.88 -7.72
C THR A 51 1.99 -9.96 -6.50
N ILE A 52 2.98 -9.07 -6.40
CA ILE A 52 3.08 -8.08 -5.32
C ILE A 52 1.85 -7.16 -5.33
N GLY A 53 1.42 -6.69 -6.50
CA GLY A 53 0.25 -5.83 -6.65
C GLY A 53 -1.03 -6.52 -6.22
N PHE A 54 -1.23 -7.77 -6.64
CA PHE A 54 -2.36 -8.58 -6.23
C PHE A 54 -2.37 -8.85 -4.71
N ALA A 55 -1.21 -9.16 -4.14
CA ALA A 55 -1.06 -9.38 -2.70
C ALA A 55 -1.36 -8.10 -1.90
N LEU A 56 -0.88 -6.94 -2.35
CA LEU A 56 -1.17 -5.65 -1.74
C LEU A 56 -2.67 -5.31 -1.83
N ALA A 57 -3.30 -5.53 -2.99
CA ALA A 57 -4.73 -5.32 -3.16
C ALA A 57 -5.55 -6.22 -2.21
N LEU A 58 -5.17 -7.50 -2.08
CA LEU A 58 -5.79 -8.43 -1.13
C LEU A 58 -5.60 -7.97 0.32
N MET A 59 -4.40 -7.49 0.68
CA MET A 59 -4.10 -6.97 2.01
C MET A 59 -4.98 -5.74 2.33
N ILE A 60 -5.03 -4.76 1.42
CA ILE A 60 -5.86 -3.56 1.59
C ILE A 60 -7.34 -3.96 1.66
N PHE A 61 -7.79 -4.93 0.87
CA PHE A 61 -9.16 -5.43 0.93
C PHE A 61 -9.49 -6.05 2.29
N LEU A 62 -8.62 -6.89 2.84
CA LEU A 62 -8.78 -7.48 4.17
C LEU A 62 -8.77 -6.42 5.28
N VAL A 63 -7.83 -5.48 5.23
CA VAL A 63 -7.75 -4.36 6.17
C VAL A 63 -9.02 -3.53 6.08
N THR A 64 -9.51 -3.22 4.88
CA THR A 64 -10.75 -2.49 4.66
C THR A 64 -11.94 -3.25 5.23
N LEU A 65 -12.05 -4.56 5.03
CA LEU A 65 -13.13 -5.38 5.60
C LEU A 65 -13.10 -5.38 7.14
N ILE A 66 -11.92 -5.54 7.73
CA ILE A 66 -11.74 -5.51 9.20
C ILE A 66 -12.09 -4.12 9.72
N GLN A 67 -11.57 -3.07 9.09
CA GLN A 67 -11.80 -1.68 9.45
C GLN A 67 -13.29 -1.33 9.33
N ARG A 68 -13.99 -1.87 8.32
CA ARG A 68 -15.44 -1.74 8.17
C ARG A 68 -16.18 -2.41 9.32
N LYS A 69 -15.82 -3.65 9.65
CA LYS A 69 -16.46 -4.41 10.73
C LYS A 69 -16.18 -3.82 12.13
N LEU A 70 -14.99 -3.25 12.36
CA LEU A 70 -14.68 -2.55 13.63
C LEU A 70 -15.38 -1.18 13.71
N LEU A 71 -15.34 -0.39 12.64
CA LEU A 71 -15.97 0.95 12.64
C LEU A 71 -17.50 0.89 12.63
N ASP A 72 -18.10 -0.16 12.07
CA ASP A 72 -19.56 -0.41 12.17
C ASP A 72 -19.99 -0.77 13.61
N VAL A 73 -19.05 -1.15 14.51
CA VAL A 73 -19.34 -1.41 15.94
C VAL A 73 -19.34 -0.12 16.77
N GLU A 74 -18.86 1.00 16.23
CA GLU A 74 -18.73 2.29 16.90
C GLU A 74 -19.72 3.36 16.39
N GLN A 75 -20.89 2.93 15.90
CA GLN A 75 -22.03 3.82 15.70
C GLN A 75 -23.11 3.61 16.79
N PRO A 76 -22.87 3.99 18.06
CA PRO A 76 -23.91 4.65 18.81
C PRO A 76 -23.89 6.15 18.42
N TYR A 77 -25.07 6.65 18.06
CA TYR A 77 -25.48 8.04 17.79
C TYR A 77 -25.42 8.52 16.33
#